data_AF-A0A8J7XVC3-F1
#
_entry.id   AF-A0A8J7XVC3-F1
#
_cell.length_a   1.000
_cell.length_b   1.000
_cell.length_c   1.000
_cell.angle_alpha   90.00
_cell.angle_beta   90.00
_cell.angle_gamma   90.00
#
_symmetry.space_group_name_H-M   'P 1'
#
loop_
_entity.id
_entity.type
_entity.pdbx_description
1 polymer ?
#
loop_
_entity_poly.entity_id
_entity_poly.type
_entity_poly.pdbx_seq_one_letter_code
_entity_poly.pdbx_strand_id
1 'polypeptide(L)'
;MYTANALKKLLSSIDQGEFKYQKKEKQRIDWTAYDCAQIHEISDMLKIIRDTVDYVCEELDIDSKPKSRGRPPTHPGDVAKALLMQQYFRIAHRVAEGLVHLFKEKLGVSEFSYKTIERGYDRDDVKTILYRILGWRSTAHFNPPDFPYASRRMCFSLSLSAFSWR
;
A
#
# COMPACT_ATOMS: atom_id res chain seq x y z
N MET A 1 -15.77 -11.79 -29.90
CA MET A 1 -16.76 -10.89 -29.28
C MET A 1 -18.07 -11.64 -29.13
N TYR A 2 -18.57 -11.84 -27.90
CA TYR A 2 -19.94 -12.33 -27.72
C TYR A 2 -20.91 -11.17 -28.00
N THR A 3 -21.90 -11.41 -28.86
CA THR A 3 -22.92 -10.41 -29.20
C THR A 3 -23.94 -10.29 -28.06
N ALA A 4 -24.52 -9.10 -27.85
CA ALA A 4 -25.51 -8.85 -26.78
C ALA A 4 -26.69 -9.84 -26.81
N ASN A 5 -27.04 -10.35 -28.00
CA ASN A 5 -28.06 -11.38 -28.18
C ASN A 5 -27.65 -12.76 -27.65
N ALA A 6 -26.36 -13.11 -27.72
CA ALA A 6 -25.86 -14.37 -27.16
C ALA A 6 -25.93 -14.36 -25.63
N LEU A 7 -25.64 -13.21 -25.00
CA LEU A 7 -25.72 -13.05 -23.55
C LEU A 7 -27.19 -13.11 -23.07
N LYS A 8 -28.11 -12.44 -23.77
CA LYS A 8 -29.56 -12.51 -23.47
C LYS A 8 -30.10 -13.94 -23.56
N LYS A 9 -29.70 -14.70 -24.59
CA LYS A 9 -30.09 -16.12 -24.75
C LYS A 9 -29.53 -17.01 -23.64
N LEU A 10 -28.33 -16.69 -23.12
CA LEU A 10 -27.71 -17.43 -22.03
C LEU A 10 -28.39 -17.12 -20.70
N LEU A 11 -28.77 -15.86 -20.45
CA LEU A 11 -29.55 -15.48 -19.28
C LEU A 11 -30.94 -16.12 -19.28
N SER A 12 -31.62 -16.15 -20.43
CA SER A 12 -32.94 -16.80 -20.51
C SER A 12 -32.88 -18.30 -20.26
N SER A 13 -31.83 -19.00 -20.71
CA SER A 13 -31.67 -20.44 -20.45
C SER A 13 -31.31 -20.75 -19.00
N ILE A 14 -30.66 -19.82 -18.29
CA ILE A 14 -30.47 -19.91 -16.83
C ILE A 14 -31.81 -19.76 -16.11
N ASP A 15 -32.61 -18.78 -16.48
CA ASP A 15 -33.92 -18.48 -15.86
C ASP A 15 -34.94 -19.62 -16.09
N GLN A 16 -34.90 -20.23 -17.28
CA GLN A 16 -35.71 -21.39 -17.64
C GLN A 16 -35.21 -22.71 -17.03
N GLY A 17 -34.07 -22.72 -16.33
CA GLY A 17 -33.48 -23.92 -15.73
C GLY A 17 -32.89 -24.92 -16.74
N GLU A 18 -32.83 -24.56 -18.02
CA GLU A 18 -32.25 -25.38 -19.10
C GLU A 18 -30.72 -25.35 -19.10
N PHE A 19 -30.13 -24.38 -18.39
CA PHE A 19 -28.69 -24.26 -18.29
C PHE A 19 -28.09 -25.40 -17.45
N LYS A 20 -27.54 -26.40 -18.14
CA LYS A 20 -26.85 -27.53 -17.53
C LYS A 20 -25.50 -27.10 -16.96
N TYR A 21 -25.49 -26.69 -15.70
CA TYR A 21 -24.26 -26.35 -14.98
C TYR A 21 -23.32 -27.57 -14.92
N GLN A 22 -22.14 -27.45 -15.51
CA GLN A 22 -21.08 -28.43 -15.30
C GLN A 22 -20.49 -28.20 -13.90
N LYS A 23 -20.85 -29.07 -12.95
CA LYS A 23 -20.31 -29.00 -11.61
C LYS A 23 -18.80 -29.23 -11.66
N LYS A 24 -18.04 -28.20 -11.30
CA LYS A 24 -16.61 -28.36 -11.07
C LYS A 24 -16.41 -29.32 -9.88
N GLU A 25 -15.47 -30.24 -10.01
CA GLU A 25 -15.05 -31.06 -8.88
C GLU A 25 -14.56 -30.16 -7.74
N LYS A 26 -14.97 -30.47 -6.51
CA LYS A 26 -14.49 -29.73 -5.34
C LYS A 26 -13.04 -30.15 -5.11
N GLN A 27 -12.11 -29.24 -5.40
CA GLN A 27 -10.72 -29.43 -5.00
C GLN A 27 -10.63 -29.46 -3.48
N ARG A 28 -9.78 -30.33 -2.94
CA ARG A 28 -9.47 -30.34 -1.51
C ARG A 28 -8.70 -29.06 -1.18
N ILE A 29 -9.26 -28.23 -0.30
CA ILE A 29 -8.59 -27.03 0.20
C ILE A 29 -7.52 -27.47 1.19
N ASP A 30 -6.26 -27.07 0.95
CA ASP A 30 -5.16 -27.25 1.89
C ASP A 30 -5.19 -26.14 2.95
N TRP A 31 -5.92 -26.39 4.02
CA TRP A 31 -6.03 -25.46 5.15
C TRP A 31 -4.70 -25.22 5.86
N THR A 32 -3.81 -26.22 5.88
CA THR A 32 -2.48 -26.10 6.49
C THR A 32 -1.64 -25.07 5.74
N ALA A 33 -1.67 -25.10 4.41
CA ALA A 33 -1.00 -24.10 3.59
C ALA A 33 -1.56 -22.68 3.82
N TYR A 34 -2.87 -22.56 4.00
CA TYR A 34 -3.52 -21.29 4.30
C TYR A 34 -3.09 -20.72 5.66
N ASP A 35 -3.11 -21.54 6.71
CA ASP A 35 -2.69 -21.13 8.06
C ASP A 35 -1.22 -20.73 8.07
N CYS A 36 -0.37 -21.51 7.41
CA CYS A 36 1.04 -21.15 7.23
C CYS A 36 1.20 -19.82 6.50
N ALA A 37 0.42 -19.55 5.45
CA ALA A 37 0.49 -18.27 4.74
C ALA A 37 0.08 -17.10 5.63
N GLN A 38 -0.98 -17.27 6.44
CA GLN A 38 -1.44 -16.24 7.38
C GLN A 38 -0.40 -15.96 8.48
N ILE A 39 0.26 -16.99 9.01
CA ILE A 39 1.31 -16.83 10.03
C ILE A 39 2.50 -16.03 9.49
N HIS A 40 2.89 -16.24 8.23
CA HIS A 40 4.07 -15.60 7.64
C HIS A 40 3.80 -14.26 6.96
N GLU A 41 2.53 -13.90 6.76
CA GLU A 41 2.11 -12.74 5.96
C GLU A 41 2.85 -11.45 6.35
N ILE A 42 2.89 -11.10 7.64
CA ILE A 42 3.54 -9.87 8.10
C ILE A 42 5.03 -9.88 7.78
N SER A 43 5.71 -11.01 8.02
CA SER A 43 7.15 -11.13 7.75
C SER A 43 7.44 -11.00 6.26
N ASP A 44 6.62 -11.65 5.42
CA ASP A 44 6.76 -11.61 3.97
C ASP A 44 6.48 -10.21 3.42
N MET A 45 5.44 -9.53 3.92
CA MET A 45 5.10 -8.17 3.53
C MET A 45 6.21 -7.17 3.91
N LEU A 46 6.78 -7.26 5.11
CA LEU A 46 7.91 -6.41 5.51
C LEU A 46 9.14 -6.66 4.63
N LYS A 47 9.41 -7.92 4.27
CA LYS A 47 10.49 -8.29 3.36
C LYS A 47 10.26 -7.74 1.95
N ILE A 48 9.05 -7.88 1.42
CA ILE A 48 8.67 -7.32 0.12
C ILE A 48 8.86 -5.81 0.10
N ILE A 49 8.41 -5.11 1.15
CA ILE A 49 8.60 -3.65 1.27
C ILE A 49 10.08 -3.29 1.21
N ARG A 50 10.93 -3.96 2.00
CA ARG A 50 12.37 -3.71 2.00
C ARG A 50 12.97 -3.97 0.62
N ASP A 51 12.83 -5.20 0.12
CA ASP A 51 13.52 -5.64 -1.09
C ASP A 51 13.07 -4.81 -2.32
N THR A 52 11.79 -4.41 -2.37
CA THR A 52 11.26 -3.55 -3.44
C THR A 52 11.81 -2.12 -3.35
N VAL A 53 11.86 -1.54 -2.16
CA VAL A 53 12.40 -0.18 -1.99
C VAL A 53 13.90 -0.15 -2.26
N ASP A 54 14.65 -1.15 -1.78
CA ASP A 54 16.09 -1.24 -1.99
C ASP A 54 16.41 -1.38 -3.48
N TYR A 55 15.71 -2.27 -4.19
CA TYR A 55 15.82 -2.41 -5.64
C TYR A 55 15.55 -1.08 -6.38
N VAL A 56 14.52 -0.33 -5.99
CA VAL A 56 14.21 0.96 -6.60
C VAL A 56 15.24 2.03 -6.26
N CYS A 57 15.79 2.04 -5.04
CA CYS A 57 16.84 2.97 -4.65
C CYS A 57 18.13 2.72 -5.45
N GLU A 58 18.48 1.45 -5.66
CA GLU A 58 19.59 1.04 -6.53
C GLU A 58 19.33 1.44 -7.98
N GLU A 59 18.13 1.17 -8.52
CA GLU A 59 17.76 1.52 -9.89
C GLU A 59 17.84 3.04 -10.15
N LEU A 60 17.38 3.84 -9.19
CA LEU A 60 17.36 5.30 -9.28
C LEU A 60 18.68 5.97 -8.87
N ASP A 61 19.69 5.18 -8.48
CA ASP A 61 20.99 5.64 -8.01
C ASP A 61 20.87 6.72 -6.92
N ILE A 62 20.02 6.46 -5.92
CA ILE A 62 19.69 7.43 -4.87
C ILE A 62 20.92 7.78 -4.01
N ASP A 63 21.80 6.82 -3.78
CA ASP A 63 22.97 6.97 -2.91
C ASP A 63 24.10 7.83 -3.52
N SER A 64 24.15 7.95 -4.84
CA SER A 64 25.16 8.77 -5.52
C SER A 64 24.86 10.27 -5.47
N LYS A 65 23.65 10.66 -5.04
CA LYS A 65 23.24 12.06 -4.98
C LYS A 65 24.14 12.86 -4.01
N PRO A 66 24.58 14.06 -4.41
CA PRO A 66 25.50 14.85 -3.59
C PRO A 66 24.85 15.24 -2.26
N LYS A 67 25.54 14.92 -1.15
CA LYS A 67 25.09 15.29 0.20
C LYS A 67 25.12 16.81 0.36
N SER A 68 23.98 17.42 0.67
CA SER A 68 23.90 18.85 0.95
C SER A 68 24.59 19.20 2.28
N ARG A 69 25.07 20.44 2.41
CA ARG A 69 25.70 20.93 3.65
C ARG A 69 24.67 21.01 4.78
N GLY A 70 24.90 20.33 5.90
CA GLY A 70 24.04 20.35 7.08
C GLY A 70 23.94 18.99 7.79
N ARG A 71 22.92 18.81 8.63
CA ARG A 71 22.59 17.51 9.24
C ARG A 71 22.37 16.49 8.11
N PRO A 72 23.04 15.32 8.14
CA PRO A 72 22.80 14.29 7.14
C PRO A 72 21.30 13.99 7.07
N PRO A 73 20.67 14.16 5.90
CA PRO A 73 19.25 13.88 5.75
C PRO A 73 19.03 12.37 5.94
N THR A 74 17.93 11.99 6.59
CA THR A 74 17.50 10.58 6.66
C THR A 74 17.38 10.03 5.24
N HIS A 75 17.92 8.84 5.00
CA HIS A 75 17.89 8.21 3.69
C HIS A 75 16.44 8.14 3.17
N PRO A 76 16.15 8.61 1.93
CA PRO A 76 14.77 8.65 1.43
C PRO A 76 14.16 7.24 1.28
N GLY A 77 14.97 6.21 1.02
CA GLY A 77 14.52 4.82 1.03
C GLY A 77 13.99 4.39 2.39
N ASP A 78 14.63 4.80 3.49
CA ASP A 78 14.19 4.46 4.84
C ASP A 78 12.81 5.04 5.16
N VAL A 79 12.59 6.29 4.71
CA VAL A 79 11.31 6.97 4.86
C VAL A 79 10.24 6.31 3.98
N ALA A 80 10.56 5.92 2.76
CA ALA A 80 9.64 5.19 1.88
C ALA A 80 9.22 3.84 2.49
N LYS A 81 10.16 3.06 3.04
CA LYS A 81 9.87 1.80 3.76
C LYS A 81 8.92 2.02 4.93
N ALA A 82 9.15 3.06 5.74
CA ALA A 82 8.27 3.38 6.85
C ALA A 82 6.88 3.83 6.43
N LEU A 83 6.75 4.60 5.34
CA LEU A 83 5.44 4.99 4.79
C LEU A 83 4.66 3.78 4.24
N LEU A 84 5.32 2.89 3.52
CA LEU A 84 4.68 1.66 3.01
C LEU A 84 4.25 0.74 4.16
N MET A 85 5.10 0.58 5.18
CA MET A 85 4.75 -0.15 6.39
C MET A 85 3.57 0.51 7.13
N GLN A 86 3.59 1.84 7.28
CA GLN A 86 2.49 2.59 7.89
C GLN A 86 1.17 2.32 7.15
N GLN A 87 1.20 2.31 5.81
CA GLN A 87 0.03 2.06 4.98
C GLN A 87 -0.46 0.61 5.10
N TYR A 88 0.46 -0.36 5.16
CA TYR A 88 0.13 -1.77 5.37
C TYR A 88 -0.63 -1.98 6.69
N PHE A 89 -0.12 -1.43 7.80
CA PHE A 89 -0.77 -1.55 9.11
C PHE A 89 -1.94 -0.57 9.34
N ARG A 90 -2.11 0.43 8.45
CA ARG A 90 -3.16 1.47 8.54
C ARG A 90 -3.14 2.25 9.86
N ILE A 91 -1.94 2.65 10.30
CA ILE A 91 -1.69 3.30 11.59
C ILE A 91 -1.31 4.78 11.45
N ALA A 92 -1.39 5.51 12.58
CA ALA A 92 -0.95 6.91 12.68
C ALA A 92 0.58 7.03 12.80
N HIS A 93 1.14 8.20 12.45
CA HIS A 93 2.59 8.43 12.36
C HIS A 93 3.39 8.11 13.63
N ARG A 94 2.86 8.44 14.81
CA ARG A 94 3.55 8.16 16.10
C ARG A 94 3.65 6.67 16.40
N VAL A 95 2.59 5.91 16.07
CA VAL A 95 2.59 4.45 16.21
C VAL A 95 3.51 3.84 15.17
N ALA A 96 3.56 4.43 13.96
CA ALA A 96 4.47 4.00 12.91
C ALA A 96 5.94 4.13 13.33
N GLU A 97 6.35 5.20 14.03
CA GLU A 97 7.71 5.30 14.60
C GLU A 97 8.02 4.14 15.55
N GLY A 98 7.08 3.78 16.43
CA GLY A 98 7.23 2.62 17.32
C GLY A 98 7.38 1.30 16.56
N LEU A 99 6.59 1.09 15.50
CA LEU A 99 6.73 -0.11 14.66
C LEU A 99 8.00 -0.11 13.82
N VAL A 100 8.47 1.05 13.34
CA VAL A 100 9.75 1.18 12.66
C VAL A 100 10.86 0.75 13.60
N HIS A 101 10.83 1.19 14.86
CA HIS A 101 11.79 0.76 15.86
C HIS A 101 11.75 -0.75 16.10
N LEU A 102 10.55 -1.34 16.19
CA LEU A 102 10.36 -2.79 16.38
C LEU A 102 10.86 -3.62 15.19
N PHE A 103 10.62 -3.17 13.97
CA PHE A 103 10.93 -3.90 12.74
C PHE A 103 12.19 -3.40 12.02
N LYS A 104 13.02 -2.59 12.68
CA LYS A 104 14.18 -1.93 12.03
C LYS A 104 15.13 -2.90 11.34
N GLU A 105 15.37 -4.07 11.94
CA GLU A 105 16.24 -5.11 11.38
C GLU A 105 15.63 -5.77 10.15
N LYS A 106 14.31 -6.00 10.17
CA LYS A 106 13.59 -6.61 9.05
C LYS A 106 13.48 -5.65 7.87
N LEU A 107 13.23 -4.37 8.13
CA LEU A 107 13.14 -3.33 7.12
C LEU A 107 14.51 -2.80 6.66
N GLY A 108 15.57 -3.00 7.44
CA GLY A 108 16.89 -2.43 7.14
C GLY A 108 16.85 -0.90 7.11
N VAL A 109 16.32 -0.28 8.16
CA VAL A 109 16.15 1.18 8.26
C VAL A 109 16.90 1.77 9.43
N SER A 110 17.40 2.99 9.24
CA SER A 110 18.00 3.80 10.31
C SER A 110 16.92 4.39 11.23
N GLU A 111 17.31 4.82 12.44
CA GLU A 111 16.39 5.44 13.39
C GLU A 111 16.05 6.89 13.00
N PHE A 112 14.77 7.24 13.06
CA PHE A 112 14.26 8.59 12.85
C PHE A 112 12.95 8.83 13.58
N SER A 113 12.61 10.09 13.81
CA SER A 113 11.39 10.50 14.50
C SER A 113 10.15 10.41 13.62
N TYR A 114 8.96 10.27 14.23
CA TYR A 114 7.67 10.34 13.53
C TYR A 114 7.52 11.60 12.67
N LYS A 115 8.17 12.72 13.00
CA LYS A 115 8.15 13.93 12.17
C LYS A 115 8.77 13.72 10.79
N THR A 116 9.71 12.80 10.66
CA THR A 116 10.28 12.39 9.37
C THR A 116 9.27 11.59 8.56
N ILE A 117 8.45 10.76 9.20
CA ILE A 117 7.35 10.01 8.56
C ILE A 117 6.25 10.97 8.13
N GLU A 118 5.83 11.87 9.01
CA GLU A 118 4.78 12.88 8.76
C GLU A 118 5.08 13.71 7.51
N ARG A 119 6.34 14.16 7.36
CA ARG A 119 6.81 14.94 6.21
C ARG A 119 7.31 14.08 5.05
N GLY A 120 7.19 12.75 5.14
CA GLY A 120 7.77 11.84 4.16
C GLY A 120 7.19 12.07 2.76
N TYR A 121 5.89 12.32 2.67
CA TYR A 121 5.21 12.65 1.41
C TYR A 121 5.60 14.01 0.84
N ASP A 122 6.19 14.92 1.61
CA ASP A 122 6.61 16.23 1.11
C ASP A 122 7.94 16.14 0.33
N ARG A 123 8.73 15.09 0.55
CA ARG A 123 10.07 14.91 -0.03
C ARG A 123 10.00 14.37 -1.45
N ASP A 124 10.56 15.10 -2.42
CA ASP A 124 10.51 14.71 -3.83
C ASP A 124 11.26 13.40 -4.14
N ASP A 125 12.37 13.14 -3.45
CA ASP A 125 13.08 11.86 -3.58
C ASP A 125 12.21 10.68 -3.13
N VAL A 126 11.48 10.85 -2.02
CA VAL A 126 10.57 9.81 -1.49
C VAL A 126 9.39 9.62 -2.43
N LYS A 127 8.80 10.70 -2.95
CA LYS A 127 7.73 10.62 -3.97
C LYS A 127 8.21 9.87 -5.21
N THR A 128 9.42 10.15 -5.68
CA THR A 128 10.00 9.49 -6.86
C THR A 128 10.12 7.98 -6.65
N ILE A 129 10.61 7.55 -5.48
CA ILE A 129 10.68 6.13 -5.10
C ILE A 129 9.26 5.53 -5.08
N LEU A 130 8.31 6.16 -4.41
CA LEU A 130 6.94 5.66 -4.29
C LEU A 130 6.23 5.57 -5.66
N TYR A 131 6.39 6.56 -6.52
CA TYR A 131 5.83 6.55 -7.86
C TYR A 131 6.43 5.45 -8.73
N ARG A 132 7.74 5.23 -8.60
CA ARG A 132 8.42 4.13 -9.29
C ARG A 132 7.86 2.78 -8.85
N ILE A 133 7.69 2.56 -7.55
CA ILE A 133 7.10 1.33 -6.98
C ILE A 133 5.66 1.10 -7.46
N LEU A 134 4.84 2.16 -7.47
CA LEU A 134 3.44 2.08 -7.89
C LEU A 134 3.28 1.95 -9.43
N GLY A 135 4.38 1.83 -10.18
CA GLY A 135 4.35 1.73 -11.63
C GLY A 135 3.88 3.01 -12.32
N TRP A 136 3.91 4.14 -11.61
CA TRP A 136 3.45 5.40 -12.15
C TRP A 136 4.54 6.01 -13.04
N ARG A 137 4.39 5.83 -14.35
CA ARG A 137 5.20 6.54 -15.36
C ARG A 137 4.67 7.97 -15.50
N SER A 138 5.49 8.96 -15.17
CA SER A 138 5.23 10.36 -15.47
C SER A 138 5.12 10.55 -16.99
N THR A 139 3.91 10.53 -17.53
CA THR A 139 3.66 11.22 -18.81
C THR A 139 3.69 12.70 -18.48
N ALA A 140 4.53 13.47 -19.20
CA ALA A 140 4.93 14.86 -18.91
C ALA A 140 3.80 15.92 -18.83
N HIS A 141 2.53 15.51 -18.73
CA HIS A 141 1.39 16.33 -18.43
C HIS A 141 0.58 15.64 -17.34
N PHE A 142 0.88 15.93 -16.08
CA PHE A 142 0.05 15.46 -14.99
C PHE A 142 -0.18 16.54 -13.95
N ASN A 143 -1.42 17.02 -13.90
CA ASN A 143 -1.98 17.60 -12.70
C ASN A 143 -2.17 16.43 -11.72
N PRO A 144 -1.60 16.46 -10.50
CA PRO A 144 -1.87 15.44 -9.49
C PRO A 144 -3.39 15.25 -9.36
N PRO A 145 -3.93 14.02 -9.18
CA PRO A 145 -5.32 13.90 -8.80
C PRO A 145 -5.41 14.67 -7.49
N ASP A 146 -6.39 15.57 -7.38
CA ASP A 146 -6.66 16.25 -6.13
C ASP A 146 -6.83 15.18 -5.06
N PHE A 147 -5.79 14.91 -4.27
CA PHE A 147 -5.87 14.05 -3.11
C PHE A 147 -6.77 14.82 -2.14
N PRO A 148 -8.00 14.36 -1.84
CA PRO A 148 -8.98 15.17 -1.12
C PRO A 148 -8.65 15.34 0.37
N TYR A 149 -7.42 15.07 0.79
CA TYR A 149 -6.96 15.11 2.17
C TYR A 149 -5.79 16.07 2.41
N ALA A 150 -5.48 16.96 1.47
CA ALA A 150 -4.68 18.13 1.76
C ALA A 150 -5.60 19.29 2.15
N SER A 151 -5.55 19.69 3.42
CA SER A 151 -6.13 20.93 3.98
C SER A 151 -7.65 21.01 4.16
N ARG A 152 -8.16 20.48 5.27
CA ARG A 152 -9.13 21.21 6.10
C ARG A 152 -8.77 21.07 7.58
N ARG A 153 -8.38 22.19 8.19
CA ARG A 153 -8.67 22.44 9.60
C ARG A 153 -10.17 22.19 9.78
N MET A 154 -10.55 21.15 10.48
CA MET A 154 -11.92 21.00 10.96
C MET A 154 -11.86 20.78 12.46
N CYS A 155 -12.36 21.80 13.16
CA CYS A 155 -12.65 21.80 14.57
C CYS A 155 -13.43 20.53 14.93
N PHE A 156 -12.95 19.83 15.95
CA PHE A 156 -13.75 18.88 16.70
C PHE A 156 -14.90 19.66 17.36
N SER A 157 -16.12 19.53 16.83
CA SER A 157 -17.33 19.70 17.63
C SER A 157 -18.05 18.37 17.65
N LEU A 158 -17.95 17.69 18.79
CA LEU A 158 -18.75 16.56 19.18
C LEU A 158 -20.24 16.87 19.02
N SER A 159 -20.96 15.96 18.39
CA SER A 159 -22.38 15.74 18.63
C SER A 159 -22.65 14.25 18.52
N LEU A 160 -22.58 13.56 19.66
CA LEU A 160 -23.18 12.25 19.83
C LEU A 160 -24.70 12.40 19.67
N SER A 161 -25.30 11.65 18.75
CA SER A 161 -26.64 11.11 18.96
C SER A 161 -26.97 10.03 17.93
N ALA A 162 -27.14 8.82 18.46
CA ALA A 162 -28.08 7.79 18.05
C ALA A 162 -28.00 7.23 16.62
N PHE A 163 -27.60 5.96 16.49
CA PHE A 163 -28.43 4.99 15.78
C PHE A 163 -28.06 3.55 16.17
N SER A 164 -28.98 2.88 16.87
CA SER A 164 -28.98 1.45 17.12
C SER A 164 -29.48 0.70 15.88
N TRP A 165 -28.89 -0.44 15.55
CA TRP A 165 -29.57 -1.45 14.75
C TRP A 165 -29.52 -2.81 15.44
N ARG A 166 -30.72 -3.37 15.57
CA ARG A 166 -31.01 -4.78 15.78
C ARG A 166 -30.46 -5.63 14.64
#